data_AF-A0AAU2TAD3-F1
#
_entry.id   AF-A0AAU2TAD3-F1
#
_cell.length_a   1.000
_cell.length_b   1.000
_cell.length_c   1.000
_cell.angle_alpha   90.00
_cell.angle_beta   90.00
_cell.angle_gamma   90.00
#
_symmetry.space_group_name_H-M   'P 1'
#
loop_
_entity.id
_entity.type
_entity.pdbx_description
1 polymer ?
#
loop_
_entity_poly.entity_id
_entity_poly.type
_entity_poly.pdbx_seq_one_letter_code
_entity_poly.pdbx_strand_id
1 'polypeptide(L)'
;MTPTTSQTYQTSQQELFRFLEDRFACAQACTECARESALRASLVDPDGTDDQALLRRKGIMCAEVCDATCRVLSEDNRLDEAGIRAQLEWCRTVCLETAHVFDKHPGAEEGAAACRACAEACTEFMATLA
;
A
#
# COMPACT_ATOMS: atom_id res chain seq x y z
N MET A 1 25.70 22.41 -25.59
CA MET A 1 24.63 21.78 -26.39
C MET A 1 23.33 22.01 -25.62
N THR A 2 22.49 22.92 -26.09
CA THR A 2 21.16 23.18 -25.52
C THR A 2 20.20 22.10 -26.00
N PRO A 3 19.40 21.48 -25.11
CA PRO A 3 18.41 20.50 -25.53
C PRO A 3 17.33 21.18 -26.39
N THR A 4 16.95 20.52 -27.48
CA THR A 4 15.89 20.97 -28.39
C THR A 4 14.53 20.76 -27.71
N THR A 5 13.57 21.66 -27.93
CA THR A 5 12.21 21.62 -27.33
C THR A 5 11.51 20.25 -27.42
N SER A 6 11.75 19.48 -28.49
CA SER A 6 11.22 18.11 -28.65
C SER A 6 11.80 17.10 -27.66
N GLN A 7 13.07 17.28 -27.27
CA GLN A 7 13.76 16.40 -26.32
C GLN A 7 13.23 16.63 -24.89
N THR A 8 13.02 17.88 -24.50
CA THR A 8 12.43 18.24 -23.21
C THR A 8 11.00 17.72 -23.09
N TYR A 9 10.22 17.77 -24.18
CA TYR A 9 8.86 17.22 -24.21
C TYR A 9 8.85 15.69 -24.03
N GLN A 10 9.76 14.97 -24.70
CA GLN A 10 9.87 13.51 -24.58
C GLN A 10 10.24 13.06 -23.16
N THR A 11 11.18 13.76 -22.50
CA THR A 11 11.55 13.48 -21.11
C THR A 11 10.35 13.70 -20.17
N SER A 12 9.63 14.81 -20.33
CA SER A 12 8.45 15.10 -19.49
C SER A 12 7.31 14.07 -19.65
N GLN A 13 7.15 13.48 -20.84
CA GLN A 13 6.18 12.41 -21.04
C GLN A 13 6.62 11.09 -20.40
N GLN A 14 7.90 10.75 -20.50
CA GLN A 14 8.43 9.53 -19.86
C GLN A 14 8.31 9.60 -18.33
N GLU A 15 8.56 10.77 -17.75
CA GLU A 15 8.39 11.03 -16.32
C GLU A 15 6.92 10.89 -15.90
N LEU A 16 5.99 11.43 -16.70
CA LEU A 16 4.55 11.27 -16.44
C LEU A 16 4.10 9.80 -16.52
N PHE A 17 4.56 9.05 -17.53
CA PHE A 17 4.21 7.63 -17.64
C PHE A 17 4.75 6.83 -16.46
N ARG A 18 6.00 7.06 -16.06
CA ARG A 18 6.59 6.42 -14.88
C ARG A 18 5.77 6.71 -13.63
N PHE A 19 5.44 7.98 -13.40
CA PHE A 19 4.60 8.37 -12.26
C PHE A 19 3.25 7.65 -12.25
N LEU A 20 2.58 7.53 -13.40
CA LEU A 20 1.30 6.84 -13.51
C LEU A 20 1.43 5.32 -13.31
N GLU A 21 2.49 4.71 -13.84
CA GLU A 21 2.80 3.29 -13.65
C GLU A 21 3.05 2.99 -12.17
N ASP A 22 3.88 3.80 -11.50
CA ASP A 22 4.22 3.63 -10.09
C ASP A 22 2.99 3.85 -9.19
N ARG A 23 2.15 4.84 -9.53
CA ARG A 23 0.86 5.07 -8.85
C ARG A 23 -0.07 3.86 -8.98
N PHE A 24 -0.20 3.30 -10.18
CA PHE A 24 -1.04 2.13 -10.43
C PHE A 24 -0.51 0.89 -9.71
N ALA A 25 0.80 0.66 -9.76
CA ALA A 25 1.45 -0.45 -9.04
C ALA A 25 1.18 -0.37 -7.53
N CYS A 26 1.30 0.83 -6.95
CA CYS A 26 0.99 1.05 -5.54
C CYS A 26 -0.50 0.79 -5.21
N ALA A 27 -1.43 1.28 -6.05
CA ALA A 27 -2.86 1.03 -5.85
C ALA A 27 -3.22 -0.46 -5.95
N GLN A 28 -2.62 -1.19 -6.89
CA GLN A 28 -2.80 -2.63 -7.05
C GLN A 28 -2.28 -3.39 -5.83
N ALA A 29 -1.07 -3.06 -5.35
CA ALA A 29 -0.49 -3.69 -4.17
C ALA A 29 -1.34 -3.43 -2.91
N CYS A 30 -1.89 -2.22 -2.77
CA CYS A 30 -2.85 -1.91 -1.70
C CYS A 30 -4.12 -2.75 -1.80
N THR A 31 -4.69 -2.92 -3.00
CA THR A 31 -5.88 -3.75 -3.22
C THR A 31 -5.64 -5.20 -2.82
N GLU A 32 -4.51 -5.77 -3.23
CA GLU A 32 -4.14 -7.15 -2.90
C GLU A 32 -3.90 -7.33 -1.40
N CYS A 33 -3.14 -6.42 -0.79
CA CYS A 33 -2.90 -6.43 0.65
C CYS A 33 -4.20 -6.30 1.46
N ALA A 34 -5.13 -5.44 1.02
CA ALA A 34 -6.42 -5.29 1.68
C ALA A 34 -7.21 -6.60 1.66
N ARG A 35 -7.27 -7.26 0.49
CA ARG A 35 -7.95 -8.54 0.32
C ARG A 35 -7.34 -9.63 1.21
N GLU A 36 -6.02 -9.78 1.19
CA GLU A 36 -5.34 -10.81 2.00
C GLU A 36 -5.49 -10.56 3.50
N SER A 37 -5.42 -9.31 3.93
CA SER A 37 -5.59 -8.95 5.34
C SER A 37 -7.02 -9.20 5.83
N ALA A 38 -8.03 -8.88 4.99
CA ALA A 38 -9.43 -9.14 5.29
C ALA A 38 -9.74 -10.64 5.32
N LEU A 39 -9.24 -11.41 4.34
CA LEU A 39 -9.34 -12.87 4.33
C LEU A 39 -8.67 -13.47 5.58
N ARG A 40 -7.51 -12.93 5.96
CA ARG A 40 -6.83 -13.44 7.15
C ARG A 40 -7.66 -13.20 8.40
N ALA A 41 -8.17 -11.98 8.59
CA ALA A 41 -8.97 -11.61 9.74
C ALA A 41 -10.30 -12.39 9.84
N SER A 42 -10.91 -12.75 8.71
CA SER A 42 -12.18 -13.50 8.68
C SER A 42 -12.04 -14.96 9.11
N LEU A 43 -10.83 -15.52 9.02
CA LEU A 43 -10.52 -16.90 9.38
C LEU A 43 -10.12 -17.07 10.86
N VAL A 44 -10.07 -15.98 11.63
CA VAL A 44 -9.75 -16.01 13.06
C VAL A 44 -11.00 -16.24 13.90
N ASP A 45 -10.89 -17.13 14.88
CA ASP A 45 -11.93 -17.36 15.89
C ASP A 45 -12.21 -16.09 16.73
N PRO A 46 -13.45 -15.57 16.77
CA PRO A 46 -13.82 -14.42 17.59
C PRO A 46 -13.58 -14.62 19.09
N ASP A 47 -13.67 -15.85 19.58
CA ASP A 47 -13.46 -16.23 20.99
C ASP A 47 -12.05 -16.81 21.23
N GLY A 48 -11.14 -16.54 20.29
CA GLY A 48 -9.75 -17.01 20.30
C GLY A 48 -8.87 -16.41 21.40
N THR A 49 -7.59 -16.78 21.38
CA THR A 49 -6.59 -16.24 22.31
C THR A 49 -6.33 -14.74 22.10
N ASP A 50 -5.65 -14.08 23.04
CA ASP A 50 -5.26 -12.67 22.88
C ASP A 50 -4.40 -12.43 21.63
N ASP A 51 -3.53 -13.38 21.29
CA ASP A 51 -2.71 -13.31 20.07
C ASP A 51 -3.57 -13.39 18.80
N GLN A 52 -4.59 -14.26 18.79
CA GLN A 52 -5.56 -14.34 17.70
C GLN A 52 -6.40 -13.06 17.62
N ALA A 53 -6.84 -12.51 18.75
CA ALA A 53 -7.55 -11.24 18.79
C ALA A 53 -6.69 -10.07 18.26
N LEU A 54 -5.38 -10.07 18.55
CA LEU A 54 -4.43 -9.11 18.01
C LEU A 54 -4.28 -9.26 16.49
N LEU A 55 -4.07 -10.49 16.00
CA LEU A 55 -3.97 -10.79 14.58
C LEU A 55 -5.21 -10.34 13.81
N ARG A 56 -6.41 -10.62 14.34
CA ARG A 56 -7.68 -10.17 13.76
C ARG A 56 -7.77 -8.65 13.69
N ARG A 57 -7.47 -7.94 14.78
CA ARG A 57 -7.51 -6.47 14.82
C ARG A 57 -6.53 -5.85 13.83
N LYS A 58 -5.30 -6.36 13.76
CA LYS A 58 -4.30 -5.88 12.80
C LYS A 58 -4.69 -6.16 11.35
N GLY A 59 -5.23 -7.36 11.07
CA GLY A 59 -5.75 -7.68 9.73
C GLY A 59 -6.89 -6.75 9.29
N ILE A 60 -7.84 -6.43 10.17
CA ILE A 60 -8.94 -5.48 9.86
C ILE A 60 -8.37 -4.08 9.60
N MET A 61 -7.50 -3.59 10.49
CA MET A 61 -6.89 -2.26 10.34
C MET A 61 -6.08 -2.15 9.05
N CYS A 62 -5.31 -3.18 8.71
CA CYS A 62 -4.53 -3.22 7.47
C CYS A 62 -5.45 -3.25 6.24
N ALA A 63 -6.54 -4.01 6.30
CA ALA A 63 -7.52 -4.04 5.21
C ALA A 63 -8.13 -2.66 4.97
N GLU A 64 -8.55 -1.96 6.02
CA GLU A 64 -9.17 -0.64 5.92
C GLU A 64 -8.21 0.43 5.40
N VAL A 65 -6.98 0.50 5.91
CA VAL A 65 -6.01 1.51 5.47
C VAL A 65 -5.56 1.26 4.03
N CYS A 66 -5.38 0.00 3.62
CA CYS A 66 -5.01 -0.34 2.26
C CYS A 66 -6.15 -0.05 1.26
N ASP A 67 -7.41 -0.32 1.62
CA ASP A 67 -8.57 0.05 0.81
C ASP A 67 -8.66 1.58 0.63
N ALA A 68 -8.57 2.32 1.73
CA ALA A 68 -8.58 3.79 1.70
C ALA A 68 -7.44 4.34 0.84
N THR A 69 -6.24 3.77 0.95
CA THR A 69 -5.08 4.18 0.16
C THR A 69 -5.28 3.89 -1.33
N CYS A 70 -5.77 2.70 -1.68
CA CYS A 70 -6.10 2.36 -3.08
C CYS A 70 -7.08 3.38 -3.69
N ARG A 71 -8.13 3.74 -2.96
CA ARG A 71 -9.13 4.72 -3.41
C ARG A 71 -8.55 6.11 -3.60
N VAL A 72 -7.67 6.55 -2.69
CA VAL A 72 -6.93 7.81 -2.85
C VAL A 72 -6.11 7.82 -4.13
N LEU A 73 -5.40 6.72 -4.43
CA LEU A 73 -4.53 6.63 -5.60
C LEU A 73 -5.31 6.46 -6.92
N SER A 74 -6.51 5.90 -6.86
CA SER A 74 -7.30 5.53 -8.05
C SER A 74 -8.39 6.54 -8.41
N GLU A 75 -9.03 7.14 -7.40
CA GLU A 75 -10.30 7.88 -7.57
C GLU A 75 -10.25 9.29 -6.97
N ASP A 76 -9.58 9.49 -5.83
CA ASP A 76 -9.70 10.72 -5.05
C ASP A 76 -8.62 11.77 -5.38
N ASN A 77 -8.94 12.65 -6.33
CA ASN A 77 -8.09 13.78 -6.74
C ASN A 77 -8.10 14.98 -5.76
N ARG A 78 -8.64 14.83 -4.54
CA ARG A 78 -8.79 15.94 -3.59
C ARG A 78 -7.57 16.19 -2.72
N LEU A 79 -6.69 15.20 -2.55
CA LEU A 79 -5.46 15.34 -1.77
C LEU A 79 -4.36 15.93 -2.65
N ASP A 80 -3.61 16.87 -2.06
CA ASP A 80 -2.32 17.28 -2.62
C ASP A 80 -1.24 16.22 -2.33
N GLU A 81 -0.04 16.40 -2.89
CA GLU A 81 1.05 15.44 -2.72
C GLU A 81 1.46 15.27 -1.25
N ALA A 82 1.29 16.30 -0.41
CA ALA A 82 1.54 16.19 1.03
C ALA A 82 0.52 15.27 1.72
N GLY A 83 -0.76 15.39 1.37
CA GLY A 83 -1.82 14.49 1.84
C GLY A 83 -1.63 13.05 1.36
N ILE A 84 -1.25 12.86 0.08
CA ILE A 84 -0.94 11.53 -0.47
C ILE A 84 0.25 10.91 0.26
N ARG A 85 1.32 11.68 0.48
CA ARG A 85 2.50 11.21 1.23
C ARG A 85 2.12 10.77 2.64
N ALA A 86 1.35 11.57 3.38
CA ALA A 86 0.90 11.22 4.72
C ALA A 86 0.06 9.92 4.73
N GLN A 87 -0.82 9.73 3.74
CA GLN A 87 -1.61 8.50 3.60
C GLN A 87 -0.72 7.28 3.34
N LEU A 88 0.27 7.41 2.46
CA LEU A 88 1.20 6.32 2.12
C LEU A 88 2.13 5.97 3.29
N GLU A 89 2.61 6.96 4.05
CA GLU A 89 3.42 6.73 5.26
C GLU A 89 2.64 5.93 6.31
N TRP A 90 1.37 6.28 6.50
CA TRP A 90 0.48 5.56 7.40
C TRP A 90 0.22 4.13 6.91
N CYS A 91 -0.16 3.97 5.64
CA CYS A 91 -0.38 2.66 5.02
C CYS A 91 0.85 1.75 5.18
N ARG A 92 2.03 2.25 4.80
CA ARG A 92 3.32 1.55 4.95
C ARG A 92 3.56 1.09 6.38
N THR A 93 3.33 1.96 7.36
CA THR A 93 3.55 1.64 8.78
C THR A 93 2.63 0.52 9.24
N VAL A 94 1.33 0.62 8.93
CA VAL A 94 0.35 -0.42 9.30
C VAL A 94 0.65 -1.74 8.62
N CYS A 95 1.04 -1.73 7.34
CA CYS A 95 1.44 -2.94 6.61
C CYS A 95 2.62 -3.64 7.30
N LEU A 96 3.69 -2.91 7.66
CA LEU A 96 4.85 -3.50 8.31
C LEU A 96 4.53 -4.06 9.71
N GLU A 97 3.72 -3.34 10.49
CA GLU A 97 3.26 -3.83 11.79
C GLU A 97 2.40 -5.09 11.67
N THR A 98 1.53 -5.13 10.66
CA THR A 98 0.64 -6.27 10.41
C THR A 98 1.43 -7.48 9.93
N ALA A 99 2.40 -7.29 9.03
CA ALA A 99 3.32 -8.34 8.61
C ALA A 99 4.04 -8.98 9.80
N HIS A 100 4.55 -8.17 10.74
CA HIS A 100 5.21 -8.67 11.95
C HIS A 100 4.29 -9.50 12.85
N VAL A 101 2.99 -9.18 12.90
CA VAL A 101 2.00 -9.98 13.64
C VAL A 101 1.66 -11.27 12.89
N PHE A 102 1.50 -11.21 11.57
CA PHE A 102 1.22 -12.37 10.73
C PHE A 102 2.39 -13.38 10.73
N ASP A 103 3.64 -12.92 10.74
CA ASP A 103 4.83 -13.79 10.81
C ASP A 103 4.86 -14.71 12.05
N LYS A 104 4.10 -14.36 13.10
CA LYS A 104 4.00 -15.16 14.34
C LYS A 104 2.94 -16.26 14.27
N HIS A 105 2.17 -16.33 13.18
CA HIS A 105 0.98 -17.17 13.09
C HIS A 105 1.04 -18.08 11.85
N PRO A 106 1.04 -19.42 12.04
CA PRO A 106 1.01 -20.36 10.94
C PRO A 106 -0.19 -20.13 10.01
N GLY A 107 0.05 -20.20 8.71
CA GLY A 107 -0.98 -20.00 7.69
C GLY A 107 -1.24 -18.54 7.31
N ALA A 108 -0.55 -17.57 7.93
CA ALA A 108 -0.65 -16.14 7.61
C ALA A 108 0.47 -15.62 6.69
N GLU A 109 1.27 -16.52 6.10
CA GLU A 109 2.47 -16.20 5.33
C GLU A 109 2.15 -15.38 4.06
N GLU A 110 1.06 -15.72 3.36
CA GLU A 110 0.60 -14.99 2.17
C GLU A 110 0.21 -13.55 2.54
N GLY A 111 -0.53 -13.37 3.63
CA GLY A 111 -0.87 -12.04 4.15
C GLY A 111 0.37 -11.24 4.53
N ALA A 112 1.37 -11.87 5.16
CA ALA A 112 2.60 -11.19 5.57
C ALA A 112 3.42 -10.75 4.35
N ALA A 113 3.49 -11.60 3.32
CA ALA A 113 4.12 -11.28 2.04
C ALA A 113 3.40 -10.11 1.33
N ALA A 114 2.07 -10.14 1.26
CA ALA A 114 1.27 -9.07 0.67
C ALA A 114 1.44 -7.73 1.40
N CYS A 115 1.49 -7.75 2.74
CA CYS A 115 1.79 -6.57 3.55
C CYS A 115 3.17 -5.97 3.22
N ARG A 116 4.22 -6.81 3.12
CA ARG A 116 5.57 -6.35 2.76
C ARG A 116 5.64 -5.78 1.35
N ALA A 117 5.02 -6.45 0.38
CA ALA A 117 4.95 -5.97 -1.00
C ALA A 117 4.22 -4.63 -1.09
N CYS A 118 3.12 -4.46 -0.35
CA CYS A 118 2.40 -3.18 -0.29
C CYS A 118 3.22 -2.07 0.37
N ALA A 119 3.93 -2.37 1.47
CA ALA A 119 4.80 -1.40 2.12
C ALA A 119 5.96 -0.95 1.22
N GLU A 120 6.52 -1.86 0.42
CA GLU A 120 7.54 -1.56 -0.59
C GLU A 120 6.96 -0.65 -1.69
N ALA A 121 5.84 -1.03 -2.30
CA ALA A 121 5.19 -0.23 -3.34
C ALA A 121 4.78 1.17 -2.84
N CYS A 122 4.29 1.29 -1.61
CA CYS A 122 4.03 2.60 -0.98
C CYS A 122 5.31 3.42 -0.85
N THR A 123 6.43 2.79 -0.45
CA THR A 123 7.72 3.45 -0.31
C THR A 123 8.25 3.94 -1.66
N GLU A 124 8.17 3.10 -2.69
CA GLU A 124 8.59 3.43 -4.04
C GLU A 124 7.78 4.57 -4.63
N PHE A 125 6.44 4.52 -4.53
CA PHE A 125 5.60 5.59 -5.06
C PHE A 125 5.81 6.92 -4.29
N MET A 126 5.98 6.89 -2.97
CA MET A 126 6.33 8.09 -2.19
C MET A 126 7.60 8.78 -2.69
N ALA A 127 8.58 8.02 -3.18
CA ALA A 127 9.82 8.58 -3.70
C ALA A 127 9.64 9.33 -5.03
N THR A 128 8.49 9.17 -5.70
CA THR A 128 8.13 9.89 -6.93
C THR A 128 7.43 11.22 -6.67
N LEU A 129 6.94 11.45 -5.44
CA LEU A 129 6.27 12.68 -5.01
C LEU A 129 7.29 13.80 -4.75
N ALA A 130 6.98 15.03 -5.14
CA ALA A 130 7.85 16.22 -5.04
C ALA A 130 7.97 16.81 -3.62
#